data_AF-A0A9P0GSB6-F1
#
_entry.id   AF-A0A9P0GSB6-F1
#
_cell.length_a   1.000
_cell.length_b   1.000
_cell.length_c   1.000
_cell.angle_alpha   90.00
_cell.angle_beta   90.00
_cell.angle_gamma   90.00
#
_symmetry.space_group_name_H-M   'P 1'
#
loop_
_entity.id
_entity.type
_entity.pdbx_description
1 polymer ?
#
loop_
_entity_poly.entity_id
_entity_poly.type
_entity_poly.pdbx_seq_one_letter_code
_entity_poly.pdbx_strand_id
1 'polypeptide(L)'
;MSNSLRGVLLFGVFNVFAGCVFCRDLHPIKPEPGTCFDSYLDVQPISLSNLAKACVERLPTKKVCHGIKLITNEIILVDCVPEGQQLEKGCYRFFNVDLTQTVICQKFLRRNKCEIIKTPENLAIEVYCDQSQSGIVMVKNLKIT
;
A
#
# COMPACT_ATOMS: atom_id res chain seq x y z
N MET A 1 36.08 -61.11 3.63
CA MET A 1 35.10 -61.32 4.73
C MET A 1 34.45 -59.95 4.95
N SER A 2 33.14 -59.71 4.75
CA SER A 2 31.96 -60.31 5.42
C SER A 2 32.05 -60.12 6.95
N ASN A 3 31.14 -59.53 7.73
CA ASN A 3 29.77 -58.95 7.59
C ASN A 3 29.48 -58.09 8.87
N SER A 4 28.41 -57.28 9.06
CA SER A 4 27.44 -56.54 8.21
C SER A 4 26.53 -55.64 9.12
N LEU A 5 25.72 -54.74 8.54
CA LEU A 5 24.52 -54.01 9.07
C LEU A 5 24.43 -53.57 10.56
N ARG A 6 24.30 -52.25 10.78
CA ARG A 6 23.42 -51.50 11.75
C ARG A 6 23.96 -50.06 11.87
N GLY A 7 23.23 -48.95 11.67
CA GLY A 7 21.80 -48.76 11.40
C GLY A 7 21.09 -48.05 12.56
N VAL A 8 21.17 -46.71 12.63
CA VAL A 8 20.25 -45.82 13.38
C VAL A 8 20.15 -44.47 12.65
N LEU A 9 18.92 -44.03 12.32
CA LEU A 9 18.65 -42.63 11.96
C LEU A 9 18.65 -41.75 13.22
N LEU A 10 19.29 -40.57 13.15
CA LEU A 10 18.97 -39.47 14.05
C LEU A 10 18.69 -38.18 13.26
N PHE A 11 17.40 -38.01 12.98
CA PHE A 11 16.65 -36.76 12.83
C PHE A 11 17.44 -35.47 12.58
N GLY A 12 17.30 -34.94 11.35
CA GLY A 12 17.65 -33.55 11.08
C GLY A 12 16.66 -32.59 11.74
N VAL A 13 17.18 -31.65 12.53
CA VAL A 13 16.49 -30.41 12.92
C VAL A 13 17.50 -29.26 12.90
N PHE A 14 17.80 -28.75 11.71
CA PHE A 14 18.52 -27.47 11.57
C PHE A 14 17.59 -26.41 11.00
N ASN A 15 16.85 -25.80 11.93
CA ASN A 15 16.32 -24.44 11.90
C ASN A 15 15.89 -23.88 10.51
N VAL A 16 14.71 -24.29 10.05
CA VAL A 16 13.92 -23.44 9.13
C VAL A 16 13.24 -22.33 9.95
N PHE A 17 14.05 -21.49 10.60
CA PHE A 17 13.63 -20.15 11.01
C PHE A 17 13.97 -19.17 9.89
N ALA A 18 13.38 -19.40 8.72
CA ALA A 18 13.17 -18.35 7.73
C ALA A 18 12.05 -17.40 8.21
N GLY A 19 12.19 -16.91 9.45
CA GLY A 19 11.34 -15.86 9.98
C GLY A 19 11.53 -14.62 9.12
N CYS A 20 10.44 -13.97 8.74
CA CYS A 20 10.46 -12.83 7.85
C CYS A 20 11.13 -11.61 8.52
N VAL A 21 12.46 -11.50 8.39
CA VAL A 21 13.31 -10.47 9.05
C VAL A 21 12.88 -9.03 8.71
N PHE A 22 12.07 -8.83 7.67
CA PHE A 22 11.55 -7.52 7.25
C PHE A 22 10.04 -7.51 6.95
N CYS A 23 9.23 -8.31 7.66
CA CYS A 23 7.79 -8.12 7.66
C CYS A 23 7.42 -6.89 8.49
N ARG A 24 7.60 -5.69 7.91
CA ARG A 24 6.92 -4.48 8.39
C ARG A 24 5.43 -4.66 8.14
N ASP A 25 4.63 -4.59 9.19
CA ASP A 25 3.18 -4.49 9.07
C ASP A 25 2.82 -3.22 8.31
N LEU A 26 2.16 -3.39 7.16
CA LEU A 26 1.52 -2.29 6.44
C LEU A 26 0.39 -1.70 7.28
N HIS A 27 0.14 -0.41 7.09
CA HIS A 27 -0.95 0.38 7.64
C HIS A 27 -2.13 0.36 6.65
N PRO A 28 -3.09 -0.58 6.79
CA PRO A 28 -4.24 -0.62 5.90
C PRO A 28 -5.11 0.63 6.08
N ILE A 29 -5.59 1.17 4.96
CA ILE A 29 -6.66 2.16 4.90
C ILE A 29 -7.87 1.64 5.68
N LYS A 30 -8.38 2.45 6.62
CA LYS A 30 -9.62 2.16 7.36
C LYS A 30 -10.83 2.72 6.59
N PRO A 31 -12.00 2.05 6.63
CA PRO A 31 -13.23 2.55 6.02
C PRO A 31 -13.89 3.64 6.89
N GLU A 32 -13.16 4.73 7.14
CA GLU A 32 -13.58 5.84 7.99
C GLU A 32 -13.79 7.11 7.13
N PRO A 33 -15.04 7.51 6.86
CA PRO A 33 -15.35 8.67 6.03
C PRO A 33 -14.64 9.95 6.47
N GLY A 34 -14.09 10.69 5.49
CA GLY A 34 -13.32 11.92 5.75
C GLY A 34 -11.84 11.69 6.04
N THR A 35 -11.38 10.44 6.17
CA THR A 35 -9.94 10.13 6.12
C THR A 35 -9.42 10.46 4.71
N CYS A 36 -8.42 11.32 4.60
CA CYS A 36 -7.85 11.75 3.33
C CYS A 36 -6.36 11.42 3.22
N PHE A 37 -5.95 11.06 2.01
CA PHE A 37 -4.58 10.72 1.63
C PHE A 37 -4.09 11.70 0.57
N ASP A 38 -2.81 12.01 0.57
CA ASP A 38 -2.21 12.84 -0.47
C ASP A 38 -1.90 11.98 -1.70
N SER A 39 -2.18 12.51 -2.90
CA SER A 39 -2.02 11.80 -4.16
C SER A 39 -1.42 12.69 -5.24
N TYR A 40 -0.60 12.09 -6.11
CA TYR A 40 0.13 12.79 -7.17
C TYR A 40 0.42 11.85 -8.36
N LEU A 41 0.62 12.43 -9.53
CA LEU A 41 1.06 11.70 -10.72
C LEU A 41 2.58 11.47 -10.65
N ASP A 42 3.02 10.22 -10.73
CA ASP A 42 4.43 9.78 -10.58
C ASP A 42 5.35 10.21 -11.75
N VAL A 43 4.82 11.00 -12.70
CA VAL A 43 5.51 11.57 -13.87
C VAL A 43 5.93 13.04 -13.70
N GLN A 44 5.56 13.70 -12.59
CA GLN A 44 5.94 15.08 -12.30
C GLN A 44 6.89 15.16 -11.09
N PRO A 45 7.79 16.16 -11.01
CA PRO A 45 8.46 16.46 -9.74
C PRO A 45 7.41 16.81 -8.70
N ILE A 46 7.49 16.19 -7.51
CA ILE A 46 6.50 16.37 -6.44
C ILE A 46 6.57 17.83 -5.94
N SER A 47 5.64 18.65 -6.43
CA SER A 47 5.35 19.96 -5.87
C SER A 47 4.32 19.80 -4.77
N LEU A 48 4.67 20.21 -3.55
CA LEU A 48 3.76 20.20 -2.38
C LEU A 48 2.46 20.98 -2.65
N SER A 49 2.48 21.94 -3.58
CA SER A 49 1.30 22.73 -3.99
C SER A 49 0.33 21.97 -4.90
N ASN A 50 0.73 20.83 -5.48
CA ASN A 50 -0.04 20.07 -6.48
C ASN A 50 -0.54 18.72 -5.96
N LEU A 51 -0.45 18.46 -4.65
CA LEU A 51 -0.97 17.24 -4.02
C LEU A 51 -2.50 17.28 -4.03
N ALA A 52 -3.11 16.38 -4.80
CA ALA A 52 -4.56 16.19 -4.79
C ALA A 52 -4.94 15.30 -3.61
N LYS A 53 -5.99 15.66 -2.87
CA LYS A 53 -6.47 14.83 -1.75
C LYS A 53 -7.46 13.78 -2.24
N ALA A 54 -7.16 12.53 -1.92
CA ALA A 54 -7.99 11.37 -2.19
C ALA A 54 -8.61 10.90 -0.87
N CYS A 55 -9.92 11.07 -0.70
CA CYS A 55 -10.60 10.85 0.58
C CYS A 55 -11.50 9.62 0.57
N VAL A 56 -11.63 8.96 1.72
CA VAL A 56 -12.60 7.89 1.96
C VAL A 56 -13.99 8.51 2.04
N GLU A 57 -14.86 8.08 1.13
CA GLU A 57 -16.25 8.53 1.02
C GLU A 57 -17.21 7.34 0.89
N ARG A 58 -18.51 7.58 1.10
CA ARG A 58 -19.55 6.57 0.89
C ARG A 58 -19.97 6.56 -0.57
N LEU A 59 -19.77 5.44 -1.24
CA LEU A 59 -20.17 5.24 -2.62
C LEU A 59 -21.69 4.95 -2.68
N PRO A 60 -22.45 5.60 -3.58
CA PRO A 60 -23.91 5.48 -3.65
C PRO A 60 -24.41 4.21 -4.36
N THR A 61 -23.60 3.14 -4.41
CA THR A 61 -24.00 1.87 -5.04
C THR A 61 -24.95 1.07 -4.13
N LYS A 62 -25.57 0.00 -4.66
CA LYS A 62 -26.64 -0.76 -3.97
C LYS A 62 -26.25 -1.42 -2.63
N LYS A 63 -24.98 -1.37 -2.26
CA LYS A 63 -24.46 -1.71 -0.93
C LYS A 63 -23.71 -0.47 -0.45
N VAL A 64 -23.96 -0.02 0.79
CA VAL A 64 -23.28 1.16 1.34
C VAL A 64 -21.81 0.79 1.58
N CYS A 65 -20.95 1.15 0.63
CA CYS A 65 -19.53 0.83 0.63
C CYS A 65 -18.71 2.11 0.80
N HIS A 66 -17.56 1.99 1.46
CA HIS A 66 -16.56 3.03 1.54
C HIS A 66 -15.50 2.82 0.47
N GLY A 67 -15.20 3.88 -0.26
CA GLY A 67 -14.16 3.89 -1.28
C GLY A 67 -13.45 5.22 -1.36
N ILE A 68 -12.38 5.26 -2.13
CA ILE A 68 -11.63 6.47 -2.44
C ILE A 68 -11.78 6.69 -3.94
N LYS A 69 -12.45 7.78 -4.31
CA LYS A 69 -12.47 8.25 -5.70
C LYS A 69 -11.21 9.07 -5.96
N LEU A 70 -10.52 8.73 -7.05
CA LEU A 70 -9.26 9.35 -7.46
C LEU A 70 -9.50 10.45 -8.49
N ILE A 71 -8.51 11.34 -8.67
CA ILE A 71 -8.56 12.44 -9.66
C ILE A 71 -8.69 11.93 -11.11
N THR A 72 -8.20 10.71 -11.34
CA THR A 72 -8.31 9.93 -12.59
C THR A 72 -9.71 9.34 -12.83
N ASN A 73 -10.66 9.52 -11.90
CA ASN A 73 -11.95 8.82 -11.81
C ASN A 73 -11.87 7.30 -11.55
N GLU A 74 -10.66 6.75 -11.40
CA GLU A 74 -10.42 5.43 -10.82
C GLU A 74 -10.96 5.37 -9.36
N ILE A 75 -11.39 4.20 -8.89
CA ILE A 75 -11.96 4.01 -7.54
C ILE A 75 -11.27 2.85 -6.80
N ILE A 76 -10.83 3.10 -5.57
CA ILE A 76 -10.35 2.07 -4.63
C ILE A 76 -11.48 1.73 -3.65
N LEU A 77 -11.88 0.46 -3.53
CA LEU A 77 -12.80 0.05 -2.46
C LEU A 77 -12.03 -0.30 -1.19
N VAL A 78 -12.46 0.28 -0.06
CA VAL A 78 -11.85 0.10 1.26
C VAL A 78 -12.61 -0.96 2.07
N ASP A 79 -13.95 -0.95 2.00
CA ASP A 79 -14.79 -2.07 2.42
C ASP A 79 -15.74 -2.50 1.28
N CYS A 80 -16.62 -3.46 1.54
CA CYS A 80 -17.32 -4.28 0.53
C CYS A 80 -16.43 -5.26 -0.25
N VAL A 81 -15.81 -6.18 0.48
CA VAL A 81 -15.43 -7.49 -0.07
C VAL A 81 -16.71 -8.33 -0.26
N PRO A 82 -17.03 -8.86 -1.45
CA PRO A 82 -18.07 -9.87 -1.63
C PRO A 82 -17.73 -11.13 -0.84
N GLU A 83 -18.76 -11.78 -0.28
CA GLU A 83 -18.64 -13.01 0.48
C GLU A 83 -17.77 -14.04 -0.26
N GLY A 84 -16.72 -14.54 0.41
CA GLY A 84 -15.82 -15.57 -0.12
C GLY A 84 -14.52 -15.11 -0.79
N GLN A 85 -14.24 -13.80 -0.94
CA GLN A 85 -12.97 -13.33 -1.52
C GLN A 85 -12.13 -12.45 -0.58
N GLN A 86 -11.56 -13.04 0.46
CA GLN A 86 -10.62 -12.35 1.34
C GLN A 86 -9.36 -11.91 0.57
N LEU A 87 -9.09 -10.60 0.55
CA LEU A 87 -7.84 -10.03 0.04
C LEU A 87 -6.75 -10.03 1.13
N GLU A 88 -5.49 -10.00 0.70
CA GLU A 88 -4.35 -9.80 1.60
C GLU A 88 -4.40 -8.41 2.28
N LYS A 89 -3.82 -8.30 3.48
CA LYS A 89 -3.78 -7.04 4.23
C LYS A 89 -3.01 -5.97 3.44
N GLY A 90 -3.67 -4.85 3.16
CA GLY A 90 -3.12 -3.77 2.33
C GLY A 90 -3.37 -3.93 0.83
N CYS A 91 -4.12 -4.95 0.41
CA CYS A 91 -4.65 -5.07 -0.95
C CYS A 91 -6.15 -4.69 -1.00
N TYR A 92 -6.54 -4.03 -2.08
CA TYR A 92 -7.85 -3.42 -2.28
C TYR A 92 -8.42 -3.81 -3.64
N ARG A 93 -9.74 -3.86 -3.74
CA ARG A 93 -10.41 -3.89 -5.05
C ARG A 93 -10.29 -2.52 -5.70
N PHE A 94 -10.07 -2.54 -6.99
CA PHE A 94 -9.87 -1.35 -7.79
C PHE A 94 -10.78 -1.39 -9.01
N PHE A 95 -11.42 -0.27 -9.32
CA PHE A 95 -12.20 -0.07 -10.53
C PHE A 95 -11.50 0.99 -11.37
N ASN A 96 -11.13 0.61 -12.58
CA ASN A 96 -10.66 1.54 -13.59
C ASN A 96 -11.85 2.38 -14.13
N VAL A 97 -11.57 3.41 -14.94
CA VAL A 97 -12.57 4.26 -15.61
C VAL A 97 -13.56 3.42 -16.42
N ASP A 98 -13.09 2.35 -17.07
CA ASP A 98 -13.92 1.38 -17.82
C ASP A 98 -14.76 0.44 -16.92
N LEU A 99 -14.80 0.68 -15.61
CA LEU A 99 -15.42 -0.17 -14.58
C LEU A 99 -14.83 -1.60 -14.50
N THR A 100 -13.69 -1.84 -15.16
CA THR A 100 -12.96 -3.11 -15.06
C THR A 100 -12.36 -3.26 -13.66
N GLN A 101 -12.63 -4.40 -13.02
CA GLN A 101 -12.19 -4.65 -11.65
C GLN A 101 -10.85 -5.37 -11.61
N THR A 102 -9.88 -4.82 -10.88
CA THR A 102 -8.61 -5.46 -10.56
C THR A 102 -8.34 -5.43 -9.05
N VAL A 103 -7.17 -5.91 -8.64
CA VAL A 103 -6.66 -5.79 -7.26
C VAL A 103 -5.37 -5.00 -7.30
N ILE A 104 -5.26 -3.99 -6.43
CA ILE A 104 -4.03 -3.22 -6.22
C ILE A 104 -3.60 -3.35 -4.76
N CYS A 105 -2.29 -3.28 -4.51
CA CYS A 105 -1.73 -3.47 -3.18
C CYS A 105 -0.79 -2.34 -2.80
N GLN A 106 -0.81 -1.99 -1.51
CA GLN A 106 0.18 -1.14 -0.86
C GLN A 106 1.59 -1.70 -1.04
N LYS A 107 2.57 -0.81 -1.22
CA LYS A 107 3.99 -1.12 -1.34
C LYS A 107 4.80 -0.13 -0.53
N PHE A 108 5.76 -0.64 0.24
CA PHE A 108 6.68 0.21 0.99
C PHE A 108 7.85 0.70 0.11
N LEU A 109 7.86 1.99 -0.21
CA LEU A 109 8.98 2.66 -0.87
C LEU A 109 10.10 2.96 0.13
N ARG A 110 11.11 2.09 0.16
CA ARG A 110 12.31 2.24 1.00
C ARG A 110 13.03 3.60 0.86
N ARG A 111 12.97 4.25 -0.30
CA ARG A 111 13.62 5.56 -0.55
C ARG A 111 13.00 6.68 0.28
N ASN A 112 11.67 6.74 0.33
CA ASN A 112 10.93 7.83 0.99
C ASN A 112 10.46 7.43 2.40
N LYS A 113 10.53 6.13 2.73
CA LYS A 113 9.93 5.51 3.93
C LYS A 113 8.40 5.67 3.98
N CYS A 114 7.77 5.56 2.82
CA CYS A 114 6.33 5.69 2.64
C CYS A 114 5.72 4.38 2.15
N GLU A 115 4.52 4.08 2.63
CA GLU A 115 3.61 3.09 2.11
C GLU A 115 2.69 3.76 1.12
N ILE A 116 2.74 3.31 -0.13
CA ILE A 116 1.96 3.90 -1.22
C ILE A 116 1.13 2.85 -1.96
N ILE A 117 0.07 3.30 -2.61
CA ILE A 117 -0.63 2.57 -3.65
C ILE A 117 -0.28 3.23 -4.99
N LYS A 118 -0.03 2.44 -6.05
CA LYS A 118 0.10 2.96 -7.43
C LYS A 118 -1.02 2.39 -8.30
N THR A 119 -1.68 3.26 -9.07
CA THR A 119 -2.70 2.86 -10.05
C THR A 119 -2.10 2.61 -11.44
N PRO A 120 -2.83 1.95 -12.36
CA PRO A 120 -2.41 1.79 -13.75
C PRO A 120 -2.14 3.12 -14.48
N GLU A 121 -2.85 4.20 -14.15
CA GLU A 121 -2.61 5.54 -14.71
C GLU A 121 -1.41 6.28 -14.08
N ASN A 122 -0.56 5.58 -13.32
CA ASN A 122 0.62 6.13 -12.63
C ASN A 122 0.29 7.20 -11.57
N LEU A 123 -0.94 7.19 -11.03
CA LEU A 123 -1.24 7.93 -9.81
C LEU A 123 -0.67 7.18 -8.61
N ALA A 124 0.06 7.90 -7.74
CA ALA A 124 0.49 7.42 -6.44
C ALA A 124 -0.41 8.01 -5.35
N ILE A 125 -0.77 7.20 -4.36
CA ILE A 125 -1.49 7.59 -3.15
C ILE A 125 -0.59 7.27 -1.95
N GLU A 126 -0.23 8.25 -1.14
CA GLU A 126 0.54 8.06 0.10
C GLU A 126 -0.41 7.69 1.25
N VAL A 127 -0.30 6.45 1.74
CA VAL A 127 -1.17 5.96 2.82
C VAL A 127 -0.57 6.25 4.20
N TYR A 128 0.74 6.07 4.33
CA TYR A 128 1.48 6.33 5.56
C TYR A 128 2.95 6.59 5.27
N CYS A 129 3.55 7.60 5.91
CA CYS A 129 4.98 7.91 5.80
C CYS A 129 5.60 8.11 7.19
N ASP A 130 6.71 7.41 7.47
CA ASP A 130 7.48 7.55 8.72
C ASP A 130 8.04 8.98 8.94
N GLN A 131 8.04 9.82 7.89
CA GLN A 131 8.57 11.19 7.91
C GLN A 131 7.47 12.27 7.91
N SER A 132 6.27 11.94 8.37
CA SER A 132 5.18 12.91 8.57
C SER A 132 5.40 13.84 9.77
N GLN A 133 6.59 14.44 9.89
CA GLN A 133 6.75 15.67 10.66
C GLN A 133 6.31 16.84 9.78
N SER A 134 5.27 17.53 10.24
CA SER A 134 4.80 18.75 9.60
C SER A 134 5.86 19.85 9.64
N GLY A 135 6.16 20.45 8.49
CA GLY A 135 6.74 21.79 8.42
C GLY A 135 8.15 21.90 7.83
N ILE A 136 8.30 22.94 7.01
CA ILE A 136 9.57 23.56 6.60
C ILE A 136 10.42 22.69 5.66
N VAL A 137 10.17 22.88 4.34
CA VAL A 137 11.27 22.84 3.38
C VAL A 137 12.32 23.86 3.85
N MET A 138 13.51 23.39 4.21
CA MET A 138 14.66 24.25 4.44
C MET A 138 15.03 24.95 3.13
N VAL A 139 14.40 26.10 2.87
CA VAL A 139 14.90 27.07 1.89
C VAL A 139 16.30 27.44 2.37
N LYS A 140 17.32 26.85 1.75
CA LYS A 140 18.69 27.35 1.88
C LYS A 140 18.62 28.82 1.50
N ASN A 141 18.83 29.70 2.48
CA ASN A 141 18.98 31.12 2.22
C ASN A 141 20.05 31.29 1.15
N LEU A 142 19.61 31.65 -0.05
CA LEU A 142 20.49 32.17 -1.09
C LEU A 142 21.15 33.39 -0.48
N LYS A 143 22.45 33.29 -0.16
CA LYS A 143 23.26 34.46 0.12
C LYS A 143 23.26 35.30 -1.15
N ILE A 144 22.44 36.35 -1.15
CA ILE A 144 22.63 37.46 -2.06
C ILE A 144 23.82 38.23 -1.51
N THR A 145 24.94 38.17 -2.22
CA THR A 145 26.14 39.00 -2.01
C THR A 145 26.81 39.15 -3.37
#